data_AF-M4T969-F1
#
_entry.id   AF-M4T969-F1
#
_cell.length_a   1.000
_cell.length_b   1.000
_cell.length_c   1.000
_cell.angle_alpha   90.00
_cell.angle_beta   90.00
_cell.angle_gamma   90.00
#
_symmetry.space_group_name_H-M   'P 1'
#
loop_
_entity.id
_entity.type
_entity.pdbx_description
1 polymer ?
#
loop_
_entity_poly.entity_id
_entity_poly.type
_entity_poly.pdbx_seq_one_letter_code
_entity_poly.pdbx_strand_id
1 'polypeptide(L)'
;ANIPLIPSLCAALTRQQMTNPIPHLFLLLPLTLIGTQNSESGAGNALNKAVWDKFCDISEDIRKAASNTADKLSSINAFRERLEETALRSQIYGQQTENFQDREKAATLATYFAALADAAAKQSLTAAAPSAVKAAAYTAYAKGRLDELFSLMSQTKGTSHERLLGGDDATLRKPADATLNSKQYSLKLKHTTNAYSKSCTLATEGFTMGPVPTTKGNSGASRSKSCMLLALTSSGLGPTVPMPPTTHRHGGDNFPRPTAAGNSTGEKPNTVKSQTTSSPSIWSTAHAALLQMDSLSNQAYSNESKNDDPNPALVQAATLVMIKKNQRRERRDYQSKEHVSKTSTRGH
;
A
#
# COMPACT_ATOMS: atom_id res chain seq x y z
N ALA A 1 -20.83 31.62 -7.78
CA ALA A 1 -20.26 30.59 -8.66
C ALA A 1 -20.22 29.28 -7.88
N ASN A 2 -21.19 28.40 -8.15
CA ASN A 2 -21.37 27.12 -7.47
C ASN A 2 -20.37 26.08 -7.99
N ILE A 3 -19.58 25.50 -7.10
CA ILE A 3 -18.77 24.31 -7.34
C ILE A 3 -19.49 23.15 -6.65
N PRO A 4 -19.92 22.07 -7.34
CA PRO A 4 -20.58 20.97 -6.68
C PRO A 4 -19.54 20.04 -6.02
N LEU A 5 -19.77 19.76 -4.73
CA LEU A 5 -19.12 18.71 -3.96
C LEU A 5 -19.58 17.34 -4.48
N ILE A 6 -18.64 16.52 -4.95
CA ILE A 6 -18.86 15.10 -5.25
C ILE A 6 -18.82 14.31 -3.93
N PRO A 7 -19.86 13.56 -3.55
CA PRO A 7 -19.83 12.76 -2.34
C PRO A 7 -18.93 11.53 -2.50
N SER A 8 -18.11 11.28 -1.49
CA SER A 8 -17.28 10.08 -1.32
C SER A 8 -18.15 8.82 -1.26
N LEU A 9 -17.99 7.93 -2.24
CA LEU A 9 -18.75 6.68 -2.38
C LEU A 9 -18.37 5.58 -1.38
N CYS A 10 -17.38 5.76 -0.49
CA CYS A 10 -16.88 4.69 0.37
C CYS A 10 -17.69 4.52 1.69
N ALA A 11 -18.89 5.14 1.82
CA ALA A 11 -19.71 5.12 3.06
C ALA A 11 -21.03 4.33 3.01
N ALA A 12 -21.39 3.71 1.88
CA ALA A 12 -22.67 3.01 1.74
C ALA A 12 -22.53 1.48 1.77
N LEU A 13 -21.95 0.93 2.83
CA LEU A 13 -22.19 -0.46 3.21
C LEU A 13 -21.98 -0.65 4.70
N THR A 14 -22.95 -1.32 5.32
CA THR A 14 -23.00 -1.80 6.72
C THR A 14 -23.68 -0.87 7.74
N ARG A 15 -25.02 -0.91 7.76
CA ARG A 15 -25.82 -0.59 8.95
C ARG A 15 -26.93 -1.65 9.13
N GLN A 16 -26.69 -2.63 9.98
CA GLN A 16 -27.74 -3.31 10.73
C GLN A 16 -27.20 -3.63 12.13
N GLN A 17 -27.69 -2.88 13.12
CA GLN A 17 -27.60 -3.20 14.54
C GLN A 17 -28.71 -4.20 14.88
N MET A 18 -28.39 -5.23 15.65
CA MET A 18 -29.27 -5.76 16.70
C MET A 18 -28.41 -6.23 17.89
N THR A 19 -29.05 -6.22 19.05
CA THR A 19 -28.56 -5.99 20.41
C THR A 19 -28.14 -7.25 21.20
N ASN A 20 -27.22 -7.03 22.16
CA ASN A 20 -26.64 -7.86 23.27
C ASN A 20 -27.61 -8.78 24.09
N PRO A 21 -27.17 -9.65 25.06
CA PRO A 21 -25.85 -9.79 25.74
C PRO A 21 -25.28 -11.24 25.97
N ILE A 22 -24.05 -11.28 26.53
CA ILE A 22 -23.10 -12.37 26.94
C ILE A 22 -23.53 -13.06 28.27
N PRO A 23 -23.26 -14.37 28.60
CA PRO A 23 -21.98 -14.85 29.17
C PRO A 23 -21.46 -16.30 28.91
N HIS A 24 -20.12 -16.38 28.80
CA HIS A 24 -19.13 -17.43 29.15
C HIS A 24 -19.37 -18.93 28.89
N LEU A 25 -18.50 -19.55 28.06
CA LEU A 25 -17.70 -20.74 28.45
C LEU A 25 -16.55 -21.05 27.46
N PHE A 26 -15.42 -21.49 28.01
CA PHE A 26 -14.19 -21.97 27.37
C PHE A 26 -14.40 -23.09 26.33
N LEU A 27 -13.68 -23.05 25.20
CA LEU A 27 -13.01 -24.23 24.62
C LEU A 27 -11.96 -23.84 23.57
N LEU A 28 -10.71 -24.16 23.89
CA LEU A 28 -9.53 -24.13 23.03
C LEU A 28 -9.63 -25.23 21.96
N LEU A 29 -9.62 -24.85 20.67
CA LEU A 29 -9.21 -25.75 19.58
C LEU A 29 -8.78 -24.91 18.36
N PRO A 30 -7.47 -24.74 18.05
CA PRO A 30 -7.08 -24.21 16.75
C PRO A 30 -7.07 -25.38 15.77
N LEU A 31 -8.25 -25.71 15.22
CA LEU A 31 -8.32 -26.57 14.05
C LEU A 31 -7.89 -25.73 12.85
N THR A 32 -6.65 -25.94 12.40
CA THR A 32 -6.11 -25.46 11.14
C THR A 32 -6.88 -26.08 9.97
N LEU A 33 -8.06 -25.54 9.67
CA LEU A 33 -8.66 -25.69 8.36
C LEU A 33 -7.88 -24.79 7.39
N ILE A 34 -6.80 -25.34 6.84
CA ILE A 34 -6.35 -24.94 5.50
C ILE A 34 -7.44 -25.45 4.56
N GLY A 35 -8.49 -24.66 4.39
CA GLY A 35 -9.47 -24.89 3.34
C GLY A 35 -8.74 -24.75 2.02
N THR A 36 -8.46 -25.88 1.35
CA THR A 36 -8.06 -25.90 -0.05
C THR A 36 -9.23 -25.33 -0.84
N GLN A 37 -9.07 -24.05 -1.11
CA GLN A 37 -10.11 -23.20 -1.56
C GLN A 37 -10.16 -23.35 -3.09
N ASN A 38 -11.04 -24.26 -3.55
CA ASN A 38 -11.20 -24.55 -4.96
C ASN A 38 -11.79 -23.36 -5.71
N SER A 39 -11.26 -23.11 -6.90
CA SER A 39 -11.86 -22.26 -7.92
C SER A 39 -12.20 -23.14 -9.10
N GLU A 40 -13.43 -23.03 -9.59
CA GLU A 40 -13.85 -23.74 -10.79
C GLU A 40 -14.18 -22.70 -11.86
N SER A 41 -13.17 -22.37 -12.67
CA SER A 41 -13.45 -22.02 -14.05
C SER A 41 -13.81 -23.33 -14.74
N GLY A 42 -15.03 -23.45 -15.28
CA GLY A 42 -15.30 -24.47 -16.30
C GLY A 42 -14.19 -24.36 -17.35
N ALA A 43 -13.42 -25.44 -17.51
CA ALA A 43 -12.20 -25.44 -18.31
C ALA A 43 -12.50 -24.90 -19.72
N GLY A 44 -11.98 -23.72 -20.05
CA GLY A 44 -12.17 -23.14 -21.38
C GLY A 44 -13.53 -22.51 -21.65
N ASN A 45 -14.26 -22.04 -20.64
CA ASN A 45 -15.50 -21.27 -20.81
C ASN A 45 -15.28 -19.76 -20.59
N ALA A 46 -16.15 -18.93 -21.18
CA ALA A 46 -16.11 -17.48 -21.06
C ALA A 46 -16.24 -17.01 -19.61
N LEU A 47 -15.59 -15.90 -19.26
CA LEU A 47 -15.63 -15.35 -17.91
C LEU A 47 -16.91 -14.53 -17.70
N ASN A 48 -17.68 -14.84 -16.66
CA ASN A 48 -18.91 -14.12 -16.34
C ASN A 48 -18.61 -12.71 -15.79
N LYS A 49 -19.55 -11.78 -15.98
CA LYS A 49 -19.45 -10.41 -15.44
C LYS A 49 -19.09 -10.35 -13.98
N ALA A 50 -19.73 -11.16 -13.14
CA ALA A 50 -19.48 -11.18 -11.70
C ALA A 50 -18.01 -11.44 -11.31
N VAL A 51 -17.23 -12.11 -12.17
CA VAL A 51 -15.81 -12.40 -11.92
C VAL A 51 -14.91 -11.28 -12.44
N TRP A 52 -15.03 -10.90 -13.72
CA TRP A 52 -14.14 -9.89 -14.29
C TRP A 52 -14.41 -8.48 -13.77
N ASP A 53 -15.64 -8.17 -13.36
CA ASP A 53 -16.04 -6.88 -12.78
C ASP A 53 -15.29 -6.61 -11.47
N LYS A 54 -15.14 -7.65 -10.63
CA LYS A 54 -14.36 -7.56 -9.39
C LYS A 54 -12.87 -7.35 -9.63
N PHE A 55 -12.32 -7.98 -10.67
CA PHE A 55 -10.95 -7.73 -11.09
C PHE A 55 -10.76 -6.31 -11.64
N CYS A 56 -11.78 -5.73 -12.28
CA CYS A 56 -11.73 -4.33 -12.72
C CYS A 56 -11.60 -3.38 -11.53
N ASP A 57 -12.36 -3.59 -10.45
CA ASP A 57 -12.26 -2.78 -9.23
C ASP A 57 -10.87 -2.88 -8.59
N ILE A 58 -10.35 -4.09 -8.42
CA ILE A 58 -8.99 -4.29 -7.87
C ILE A 58 -7.98 -3.57 -8.77
N SER A 59 -8.06 -3.74 -10.09
CA SER A 59 -7.15 -3.11 -11.06
C SER A 59 -7.18 -1.58 -10.99
N GLU A 60 -8.36 -0.98 -10.94
CA GLU A 60 -8.50 0.48 -10.86
C GLU A 60 -8.06 1.04 -9.52
N ASP A 61 -8.18 0.26 -8.45
CA ASP A 61 -7.74 0.70 -7.13
C ASP A 61 -6.22 0.60 -6.97
N ILE A 62 -5.61 -0.52 -7.39
CA ILE A 62 -4.15 -0.67 -7.38
C ILE A 62 -3.46 0.27 -8.38
N ARG A 63 -4.14 0.73 -9.44
CA ARG A 63 -3.64 1.77 -10.36
C ARG A 63 -3.28 3.06 -9.62
N LYS A 64 -3.96 3.37 -8.51
CA LYS A 64 -3.72 4.59 -7.72
C LYS A 64 -2.45 4.51 -6.87
N ALA A 65 -1.81 3.34 -6.76
CA ALA A 65 -0.64 3.16 -5.90
C ALA A 65 0.46 4.17 -6.21
N ALA A 66 0.81 4.38 -7.48
CA ALA A 66 1.86 5.32 -7.87
C ALA A 66 1.55 6.76 -7.39
N SER A 67 0.34 7.26 -7.63
CA SER A 67 -0.05 8.61 -7.17
C SER A 67 -0.14 8.71 -5.65
N ASN A 68 -0.74 7.71 -5.01
CA ASN A 68 -0.83 7.62 -3.55
C ASN A 68 0.56 7.62 -2.88
N THR A 69 1.53 6.92 -3.46
CA THR A 69 2.91 6.90 -2.95
C THR A 69 3.60 8.24 -3.11
N ALA A 70 3.41 8.93 -4.24
CA ALA A 70 3.97 10.26 -4.46
C ALA A 70 3.43 11.27 -3.44
N ASP A 71 2.12 11.25 -3.17
CA ASP A 71 1.50 12.13 -2.19
C ASP A 71 1.95 11.85 -0.75
N LYS A 72 2.12 10.57 -0.39
CA LYS A 72 2.66 10.18 0.91
C LYS A 72 4.10 10.68 1.08
N LEU A 73 4.96 10.49 0.07
CA LEU A 73 6.33 11.01 0.10
C LEU A 73 6.37 12.54 0.17
N SER A 74 5.51 13.22 -0.58
CA SER A 74 5.37 14.68 -0.52
C SER A 74 4.93 15.13 0.88
N SER A 75 4.01 14.40 1.52
CA SER A 75 3.54 14.69 2.87
C SER A 75 4.63 14.49 3.93
N ILE A 76 5.50 13.48 3.77
CA ILE A 76 6.67 13.27 4.63
C ILE A 76 7.66 14.43 4.45
N ASN A 77 7.95 14.83 3.21
CA ASN A 77 8.88 15.94 2.95
C ASN A 77 8.36 17.28 3.48
N ALA A 78 7.08 17.60 3.26
CA ALA A 78 6.47 18.80 3.81
C ALA A 78 6.45 18.80 5.36
N PHE A 79 6.39 17.62 5.99
CA PHE A 79 6.55 17.51 7.44
C PHE A 79 7.98 17.81 7.89
N ARG A 80 8.98 17.25 7.20
CA ARG A 80 10.41 17.57 7.43
C ARG A 80 10.67 19.07 7.31
N GLU A 81 10.22 19.72 6.24
CA GLU A 81 10.44 21.15 6.01
C GLU A 81 9.87 22.01 7.15
N ARG A 82 8.68 21.66 7.67
CA ARG A 82 8.10 22.35 8.83
C ARG A 82 8.93 22.18 10.11
N LEU A 83 9.54 21.03 10.31
CA LEU A 83 10.45 20.80 11.44
C LEU A 83 11.72 21.64 11.30
N GLU A 84 12.32 21.68 10.11
CA GLU A 84 13.49 22.52 9.81
C GLU A 84 13.18 24.01 10.02
N GLU A 85 12.04 24.49 9.53
CA GLU A 85 11.59 25.86 9.73
C GLU A 85 11.42 26.18 11.22
N THR A 86 10.84 25.26 11.99
CA THR A 86 10.66 25.44 13.44
C THR A 86 12.00 25.47 14.18
N ALA A 87 12.96 24.65 13.74
CA ALA A 87 14.32 24.67 14.28
C ALA A 87 15.01 26.01 14.03
N LEU A 88 14.93 26.53 12.79
CA LEU A 88 15.49 27.82 12.39
C LEU A 88 14.85 28.99 13.15
N ARG A 89 13.53 29.01 13.28
CA ARG A 89 12.82 30.02 14.08
C ARG A 89 13.28 30.02 15.53
N SER A 90 13.44 28.83 16.12
CA SER A 90 13.95 28.68 17.48
C SER A 90 15.39 29.19 17.61
N GLN A 91 16.24 28.91 16.62
CA GLN A 91 17.61 29.41 16.58
C GLN A 91 17.66 30.94 16.50
N ILE A 92 16.88 31.56 15.60
CA ILE A 92 16.79 33.02 15.44
C ILE A 92 16.35 33.67 16.75
N TYR A 93 15.30 33.14 17.39
CA TYR A 93 14.84 33.65 18.68
C TYR A 93 15.93 33.57 19.76
N GLY A 94 16.66 32.45 19.84
CA GLY A 94 17.77 32.29 20.77
C GLY A 94 18.92 33.28 20.53
N GLN A 95 19.13 33.72 19.29
CA GLN A 95 20.13 34.74 18.95
C GLN A 95 19.67 36.16 19.30
N GLN A 96 18.37 36.43 19.25
CA GLN A 96 17.79 37.75 19.52
C GLN A 96 17.53 38.01 21.01
N THR A 97 17.24 36.96 21.78
CA THR A 97 16.93 37.13 23.20
C THR A 97 18.16 37.47 24.04
N GLU A 98 18.02 38.48 24.90
CA GLU A 98 19.03 38.87 25.89
C GLU A 98 18.99 37.95 27.12
N ASN A 99 17.83 37.31 27.38
CA ASN A 99 17.66 36.39 28.50
C ASN A 99 18.41 35.08 28.24
N PHE A 100 19.38 34.77 29.10
CA PHE A 100 20.19 33.57 28.98
C PHE A 100 19.38 32.26 29.07
N GLN A 101 18.37 32.19 29.95
CA GLN A 101 17.52 31.00 30.08
C GLN A 101 16.68 30.78 28.83
N ASP A 102 16.15 31.84 28.24
CA ASP A 102 15.36 31.74 27.02
C ASP A 102 16.23 31.39 25.81
N ARG A 103 17.47 31.88 25.76
CA ARG A 103 18.47 31.42 24.79
C ARG A 103 18.74 29.93 24.89
N GLU A 104 18.84 29.40 26.11
CA GLU A 104 19.10 27.98 26.36
C GLU A 104 17.91 27.10 25.94
N LYS A 105 16.68 27.51 26.29
CA LYS A 105 15.44 26.85 25.85
C LYS A 105 15.32 26.87 24.32
N ALA A 106 15.58 28.01 23.70
CA ALA A 106 15.52 28.19 22.26
C ALA A 106 16.56 27.31 21.53
N ALA A 107 17.80 27.23 22.04
CA ALA A 107 18.83 26.35 21.51
C ALA A 107 18.46 24.86 21.65
N THR A 108 17.78 24.50 22.76
CA THR A 108 17.28 23.15 22.99
C THR A 108 16.20 22.78 21.98
N LEU A 109 15.21 23.65 21.78
CA LEU A 109 14.14 23.46 20.79
C LEU A 109 14.70 23.39 19.37
N ALA A 110 15.65 24.26 19.02
CA ALA A 110 16.31 24.23 17.72
C ALA A 110 17.00 22.89 17.47
N THR A 111 17.73 22.38 18.45
CA THR A 111 18.42 21.08 18.38
C THR A 111 17.42 19.93 18.26
N TYR A 112 16.33 19.96 19.05
CA TYR A 112 15.29 18.94 19.02
C TYR A 112 14.57 18.86 17.67
N PHE A 113 14.10 19.99 17.14
CA PHE A 113 13.39 20.00 15.86
C PHE A 113 14.30 19.67 14.67
N ALA A 114 15.58 20.08 14.71
CA ALA A 114 16.56 19.68 13.71
C ALA A 114 16.78 18.15 13.71
N ALA A 115 16.91 17.53 14.89
CA ALA A 115 17.04 16.09 15.01
C ALA A 115 15.81 15.33 14.50
N LEU A 116 14.59 15.86 14.75
CA LEU A 116 13.36 15.30 14.18
C LEU A 116 13.32 15.40 12.65
N ALA A 117 13.76 16.53 12.09
CA ALA A 117 13.84 16.72 10.65
C ALA A 117 14.81 15.70 10.00
N ASP A 118 15.99 15.52 10.60
CA ASP A 118 16.97 14.53 10.14
C ASP A 118 16.43 13.10 10.24
N ALA A 119 15.71 12.78 11.32
CA ALA A 119 15.08 11.47 11.49
C ALA A 119 14.01 11.22 10.40
N ALA A 120 13.19 12.23 10.10
CA ALA A 120 12.19 12.17 9.03
C ALA A 120 12.86 12.01 7.65
N ALA A 121 13.97 12.72 7.38
CA ALA A 121 14.76 12.58 6.16
C ALA A 121 15.32 11.15 5.99
N LYS A 122 15.94 10.63 7.06
CA LYS A 122 16.50 9.27 7.07
C LYS A 122 15.42 8.23 6.83
N GLN A 123 14.28 8.32 7.52
CA GLN A 123 13.16 7.40 7.33
C GLN A 123 12.59 7.47 5.92
N SER A 124 12.48 8.69 5.35
CA SER A 124 12.05 8.87 3.97
C SER A 124 12.94 8.07 3.02
N LEU A 125 14.26 8.17 3.18
CA LEU A 125 15.24 7.49 2.33
C LEU A 125 15.29 5.97 2.56
N THR A 126 15.29 5.52 3.81
CA THR A 126 15.56 4.11 4.15
C THR A 126 14.32 3.23 4.18
N ALA A 127 13.12 3.81 4.35
CA ALA A 127 11.88 3.07 4.49
C ALA A 127 10.80 3.53 3.51
N ALA A 128 10.45 4.82 3.53
CA ALA A 128 9.28 5.30 2.78
C ALA A 128 9.49 5.23 1.26
N ALA A 129 10.61 5.73 0.73
CA ALA A 129 10.90 5.74 -0.69
C ALA A 129 11.06 4.32 -1.26
N PRO A 130 11.81 3.38 -0.64
CA PRO A 130 11.84 1.99 -1.10
C PRO A 130 10.46 1.32 -1.08
N SER A 131 9.64 1.59 -0.06
CA SER A 131 8.26 1.06 0.03
C SER A 131 7.38 1.62 -1.07
N ALA A 132 7.49 2.91 -1.37
CA ALA A 132 6.79 3.58 -2.45
C ALA A 132 7.14 3.00 -3.82
N VAL A 133 8.43 2.83 -4.11
CA VAL A 133 8.91 2.23 -5.37
C VAL A 133 8.38 0.81 -5.52
N LYS A 134 8.45 -0.01 -4.46
CA LYS A 134 7.92 -1.38 -4.46
C LYS A 134 6.41 -1.39 -4.71
N ALA A 135 5.65 -0.56 -3.99
CA ALA A 135 4.20 -0.48 -4.16
C ALA A 135 3.83 -0.09 -5.59
N ALA A 136 4.45 0.95 -6.15
CA ALA A 136 4.22 1.37 -7.52
C ALA A 136 4.59 0.29 -8.54
N ALA A 137 5.77 -0.35 -8.40
CA ALA A 137 6.25 -1.36 -9.34
C ALA A 137 5.39 -2.64 -9.30
N TYR A 138 5.13 -3.20 -8.12
CA TYR A 138 4.41 -4.47 -8.01
C TYR A 138 2.93 -4.33 -8.38
N THR A 139 2.29 -3.22 -8.04
CA THR A 139 0.90 -2.97 -8.46
C THR A 139 0.78 -2.69 -9.95
N ALA A 140 1.72 -1.94 -10.55
CA ALA A 140 1.76 -1.74 -11.99
C ALA A 140 1.99 -3.07 -12.73
N TYR A 141 2.87 -3.93 -12.20
CA TYR A 141 3.11 -5.26 -12.77
C TYR A 141 1.86 -6.15 -12.67
N ALA A 142 1.22 -6.22 -11.50
CA ALA A 142 -0.02 -6.97 -11.30
C ALA A 142 -1.14 -6.49 -12.24
N LYS A 143 -1.35 -5.17 -12.31
CA LYS A 143 -2.30 -4.55 -13.24
C LYS A 143 -1.96 -4.88 -14.68
N GLY A 144 -0.69 -4.75 -15.09
CA GLY A 144 -0.26 -5.03 -16.46
C GLY A 144 -0.59 -6.46 -16.91
N ARG A 145 -0.35 -7.46 -16.05
CA ARG A 145 -0.69 -8.86 -16.36
C ARG A 145 -2.20 -9.08 -16.50
N LEU A 146 -3.01 -8.38 -15.72
CA LEU A 146 -4.47 -8.44 -15.81
C LEU A 146 -4.99 -7.71 -17.05
N ASP A 147 -4.46 -6.52 -17.33
CA ASP A 147 -4.81 -5.70 -18.48
C ASP A 147 -4.45 -6.39 -19.80
N GLU A 148 -3.29 -7.04 -19.87
CA GLU A 148 -2.90 -7.88 -21.01
C GLU A 148 -3.92 -9.01 -21.25
N LEU A 149 -4.30 -9.72 -20.18
CA LEU A 149 -5.28 -10.81 -20.27
C LEU A 149 -6.64 -10.30 -20.75
N PHE A 150 -7.17 -9.23 -20.16
CA PHE A 150 -8.48 -8.69 -20.53
C PHE A 150 -8.46 -8.04 -21.91
N SER A 151 -7.34 -7.43 -22.30
CA SER A 151 -7.12 -6.97 -23.67
C SER A 151 -7.21 -8.13 -24.66
N LEU A 152 -6.49 -9.23 -24.41
CA LEU A 152 -6.51 -10.41 -25.29
C LEU A 152 -7.90 -11.05 -25.36
N MET A 153 -8.56 -11.23 -24.21
CA MET A 153 -9.92 -11.79 -24.16
C MET A 153 -10.95 -10.90 -24.86
N SER A 154 -10.82 -9.58 -24.77
CA SER A 154 -11.75 -8.64 -25.41
C SER A 154 -11.62 -8.57 -26.93
N GLN A 155 -10.46 -8.95 -27.47
CA GLN A 155 -10.17 -8.98 -28.91
C GLN A 155 -10.67 -10.27 -29.57
N THR A 156 -10.70 -11.38 -28.84
CA THR A 156 -11.23 -12.66 -29.34
C THR A 156 -12.76 -12.67 -29.29
N LYS A 157 -13.42 -12.54 -30.46
CA LYS A 157 -14.89 -12.53 -30.59
C LYS A 157 -15.39 -13.55 -31.59
N GLY A 158 -16.58 -14.09 -31.32
CA GLY A 158 -17.34 -14.97 -32.21
C GLY A 158 -18.63 -15.41 -31.50
N THR A 159 -19.69 -15.73 -32.26
CA THR A 159 -21.02 -16.08 -31.72
C THR A 159 -21.02 -17.22 -30.71
N SER A 160 -20.03 -18.12 -30.76
CA SER A 160 -19.83 -19.24 -29.81
C SER A 160 -18.51 -19.16 -29.01
N HIS A 161 -17.72 -18.09 -29.20
CA HIS A 161 -16.33 -17.97 -28.72
C HIS A 161 -16.04 -16.69 -27.93
N GLU A 162 -17.08 -15.98 -27.49
CA GLU A 162 -16.94 -14.86 -26.56
C GLU A 162 -16.17 -15.29 -25.31
N ARG A 163 -15.23 -14.43 -24.89
CA ARG A 163 -14.29 -14.78 -23.80
C ARG A 163 -14.52 -13.98 -22.52
N LEU A 164 -15.18 -12.82 -22.64
CA LEU A 164 -15.76 -12.05 -21.53
C LEU A 164 -17.25 -11.85 -21.83
N LEU A 165 -18.10 -12.05 -20.82
CA LEU A 165 -19.56 -11.90 -20.96
C LEU A 165 -20.10 -10.65 -20.28
N GLY A 166 -21.13 -10.06 -20.88
CA GLY A 166 -21.97 -9.05 -20.24
C GLY A 166 -22.80 -9.63 -19.08
N GLY A 167 -23.72 -8.83 -18.53
CA GLY A 167 -24.63 -9.29 -17.46
C GLY A 167 -25.55 -10.43 -17.93
N ASP A 168 -26.09 -10.32 -19.14
CA ASP A 168 -27.07 -11.26 -19.71
C ASP A 168 -26.43 -12.22 -20.74
N ASP A 169 -25.19 -12.67 -20.51
CA ASP A 169 -24.39 -13.43 -21.50
C ASP A 169 -24.26 -12.71 -22.86
N ALA A 170 -24.48 -11.39 -22.88
CA ALA A 170 -24.41 -10.56 -24.06
C ALA A 170 -22.95 -10.36 -24.51
N THR A 171 -22.75 -10.25 -25.82
CA THR A 171 -21.46 -9.97 -26.43
C THR A 171 -20.87 -8.69 -25.89
N LEU A 172 -19.67 -8.75 -25.30
CA LEU A 172 -18.96 -7.55 -24.88
C LEU A 172 -18.37 -6.80 -26.07
N ARG A 173 -18.61 -5.48 -26.08
CA ARG A 173 -17.83 -4.56 -26.93
C ARG A 173 -16.40 -4.50 -26.39
N LYS A 174 -15.44 -4.25 -27.29
CA LYS A 174 -14.05 -4.00 -26.88
C LYS A 174 -14.09 -2.88 -25.83
N PRO A 175 -13.30 -2.95 -24.73
CA PRO A 175 -13.22 -1.84 -23.81
C PRO A 175 -12.98 -0.55 -24.59
N ALA A 176 -13.91 0.40 -24.45
CA ALA A 176 -13.64 1.78 -24.81
C ALA A 176 -12.64 2.31 -23.79
N ASP A 177 -11.76 3.25 -24.15
CA ASP A 177 -10.54 3.66 -23.43
C ASP A 177 -10.60 3.84 -21.88
N ALA A 178 -11.78 3.86 -21.25
CA ALA A 178 -11.96 3.92 -19.80
C ALA A 178 -13.01 2.95 -19.21
N THR A 179 -13.77 2.21 -20.02
CA THR A 179 -14.85 1.35 -19.52
C THR A 179 -14.97 0.00 -20.23
N LEU A 180 -15.34 -1.02 -19.45
CA LEU A 180 -15.74 -2.35 -19.91
C LEU A 180 -17.19 -2.59 -19.47
N ASN A 181 -18.14 -2.57 -20.41
CA ASN A 181 -19.58 -2.70 -20.11
C ASN A 181 -20.11 -1.72 -19.05
N SER A 182 -19.78 -0.43 -19.21
CA SER A 182 -20.10 0.63 -18.24
C SER A 182 -19.41 0.49 -16.87
N LYS A 183 -18.61 -0.56 -16.64
CA LYS A 183 -17.71 -0.63 -15.48
C LYS A 183 -16.45 0.17 -15.77
N GLN A 184 -15.99 0.97 -14.81
CA GLN A 184 -14.71 1.65 -14.92
C GLN A 184 -13.58 0.63 -15.00
N TYR A 185 -12.86 0.64 -16.12
CA TYR A 185 -11.72 -0.22 -16.37
C TYR A 185 -10.87 0.35 -17.50
N SER A 186 -9.71 0.90 -17.14
CA SER A 186 -8.74 1.44 -18.07
C SER A 186 -7.66 0.39 -18.32
N LEU A 187 -7.53 -0.06 -19.58
CA LEU A 187 -6.39 -0.87 -20.05
C LEU A 187 -5.07 -0.07 -20.10
N LYS A 188 -5.11 1.20 -19.71
CA LYS A 188 -3.96 2.10 -19.67
C LYS A 188 -3.61 2.41 -18.22
N LEU A 189 -2.32 2.36 -17.90
CA LEU A 189 -1.82 2.97 -16.69
C LEU A 189 -1.90 4.49 -16.86
N LYS A 190 -2.72 5.15 -16.03
CA LYS A 190 -2.82 6.60 -16.00
C LYS A 190 -2.21 7.10 -14.70
N HIS A 191 -1.21 7.97 -14.81
CA HIS A 191 -0.73 8.76 -13.69
C HIS A 191 -1.78 9.83 -13.39
N THR A 192 -2.40 9.75 -12.22
CA THR A 192 -3.31 10.78 -11.71
C THR A 192 -2.54 11.64 -10.71
N THR A 193 -2.72 12.95 -10.74
CA THR A 193 -2.17 13.89 -9.75
C THR A 193 -3.12 14.10 -8.57
N ASN A 194 -3.98 13.11 -8.31
CA ASN A 194 -5.02 13.22 -7.29
C ASN A 194 -4.44 12.91 -5.92
N ALA A 195 -4.94 13.64 -4.92
CA ALA A 195 -4.64 13.42 -3.51
C ALA A 195 -4.79 11.95 -3.08
N TYR A 196 -4.01 11.56 -2.07
CA TYR A 196 -4.03 10.23 -1.47
C TYR A 196 -5.46 9.74 -1.24
N SER A 197 -5.75 8.57 -1.78
CA SER A 197 -7.02 7.90 -1.56
C SER A 197 -6.76 6.48 -1.05
N LYS A 198 -7.30 6.15 0.12
CA LYS A 198 -7.17 4.81 0.66
C LYS A 198 -7.84 3.81 -0.28
N SER A 199 -7.18 2.68 -0.50
CA SER A 199 -7.71 1.57 -1.28
C SER A 199 -8.98 1.02 -0.62
N CYS A 200 -10.12 1.08 -1.30
CA CYS A 200 -11.37 0.46 -0.82
C CYS A 200 -11.36 -1.08 -1.11
N THR A 201 -10.37 -1.58 -1.88
CA THR A 201 -10.20 -3.01 -2.17
C THR A 201 -9.14 -3.71 -1.31
N LEU A 202 -8.40 -3.00 -0.46
CA LEU A 202 -7.34 -3.59 0.37
C LEU A 202 -7.86 -4.03 1.74
N ALA A 203 -7.56 -5.27 2.14
CA ALA A 203 -7.83 -5.83 3.47
C ALA A 203 -6.56 -6.44 4.07
N THR A 204 -6.63 -6.87 5.34
CA THR A 204 -5.47 -7.44 6.06
C THR A 204 -4.96 -8.75 5.45
N GLU A 205 -5.87 -9.62 4.98
CA GLU A 205 -5.53 -10.96 4.46
C GLU A 205 -5.39 -11.03 2.93
N GLY A 206 -5.77 -9.97 2.24
CA GLY A 206 -5.76 -9.87 0.80
C GLY A 206 -6.56 -8.68 0.30
N PHE A 207 -7.20 -8.82 -0.85
CA PHE A 207 -8.17 -7.86 -1.35
C PHE A 207 -9.57 -8.13 -0.77
N THR A 208 -10.41 -7.10 -0.58
CA THR A 208 -11.76 -7.25 -0.01
C THR A 208 -12.68 -8.13 -0.86
N MET A 209 -12.33 -8.31 -2.14
CA MET A 209 -13.12 -9.09 -3.07
C MET A 209 -12.45 -10.42 -3.41
N GLY A 210 -13.21 -11.50 -3.30
CA GLY A 210 -12.93 -12.78 -3.95
C GLY A 210 -13.57 -12.78 -5.34
N PRO A 211 -12.83 -12.43 -6.41
CA PRO A 211 -13.35 -12.51 -7.77
C PRO A 211 -13.56 -13.95 -8.20
N VAL A 212 -12.79 -14.85 -7.61
CA VAL A 212 -12.76 -16.26 -7.94
C VAL A 212 -13.81 -17.03 -7.12
N PRO A 213 -14.72 -17.82 -7.73
CA PRO A 213 -15.73 -18.57 -7.01
C PRO A 213 -15.15 -19.53 -5.97
N THR A 214 -15.92 -19.79 -4.90
CA THR A 214 -15.52 -20.66 -3.77
C THR A 214 -16.14 -22.05 -3.83
N THR A 215 -17.10 -22.29 -4.73
CA THR A 215 -17.89 -23.53 -4.80
C THR A 215 -17.68 -24.23 -6.14
N LYS A 216 -17.66 -25.57 -6.10
CA LYS A 216 -17.61 -26.45 -7.28
C LYS A 216 -18.80 -26.13 -8.23
N GLY A 217 -18.54 -25.91 -9.52
CA GLY A 217 -19.54 -25.71 -10.59
C GLY A 217 -19.41 -24.40 -11.40
N ASN A 218 -20.31 -24.22 -12.38
CA ASN A 218 -20.32 -23.16 -13.42
C ASN A 218 -20.59 -21.70 -12.91
N SER A 219 -20.33 -21.38 -11.65
CA SER A 219 -20.75 -20.07 -11.10
C SER A 219 -19.89 -18.88 -11.56
N GLY A 220 -18.66 -19.13 -12.00
CA GLY A 220 -17.75 -18.09 -12.53
C GLY A 220 -17.57 -18.08 -14.04
N ALA A 221 -18.12 -19.06 -14.75
CA ALA A 221 -17.91 -19.24 -16.18
C ALA A 221 -19.22 -19.50 -16.92
N SER A 222 -19.25 -19.19 -18.21
CA SER A 222 -20.41 -19.47 -19.06
C SER A 222 -20.73 -20.96 -19.11
N ARG A 223 -21.99 -21.28 -19.35
CA ARG A 223 -22.44 -22.64 -19.68
C ARG A 223 -22.47 -22.92 -21.18
N SER A 224 -22.41 -21.89 -22.03
CA SER A 224 -22.68 -22.00 -23.47
C SER A 224 -21.62 -21.33 -24.35
N LYS A 225 -20.77 -20.47 -23.80
CA LYS A 225 -19.73 -19.74 -24.54
C LYS A 225 -18.33 -20.23 -24.15
N SER A 226 -17.54 -20.55 -25.18
CA SER A 226 -16.19 -21.09 -25.01
C SER A 226 -15.10 -20.01 -25.06
N CYS A 227 -14.10 -20.16 -24.21
CA CYS A 227 -12.90 -19.36 -24.06
C CYS A 227 -11.65 -20.23 -24.24
N MET A 228 -11.21 -20.47 -25.48
CA MET A 228 -10.03 -21.31 -25.78
C MET A 228 -8.74 -20.80 -25.11
N LEU A 229 -8.67 -19.49 -24.80
CA LEU A 229 -7.55 -18.90 -24.06
C LEU A 229 -7.43 -19.46 -22.63
N LEU A 230 -8.53 -19.92 -22.04
CA LEU A 230 -8.57 -20.45 -20.66
C LEU A 230 -8.50 -21.99 -20.61
N ALA A 231 -8.31 -22.68 -21.73
CA ALA A 231 -8.12 -24.14 -21.79
C ALA A 231 -6.89 -24.57 -22.60
N LEU A 232 -6.19 -25.61 -22.14
CA LEU A 232 -5.11 -26.33 -22.86
C LEU A 232 -5.52 -27.75 -23.24
N THR A 233 -6.81 -27.97 -23.38
CA THR A 233 -7.39 -29.19 -23.92
C THR A 233 -7.61 -29.05 -25.42
N SER A 234 -8.09 -30.11 -26.08
CA SER A 234 -8.54 -30.09 -27.47
C SER A 234 -9.69 -29.10 -27.73
N SER A 235 -10.42 -28.69 -26.69
CA SER A 235 -11.42 -27.60 -26.72
C SER A 235 -10.82 -26.20 -26.53
N GLY A 236 -9.49 -26.09 -26.39
CA GLY A 236 -8.73 -24.85 -26.14
C GLY A 236 -7.55 -24.65 -27.09
N LEU A 237 -6.44 -24.06 -26.62
CA LEU A 237 -5.19 -23.97 -27.41
C LEU A 237 -4.28 -25.19 -27.18
N GLY A 238 -4.83 -26.29 -26.68
CA GLY A 238 -4.09 -27.52 -26.43
C GLY A 238 -3.93 -28.37 -27.70
N PRO A 239 -2.84 -29.15 -27.82
CA PRO A 239 -2.78 -30.23 -28.78
C PRO A 239 -3.88 -31.26 -28.49
N THR A 240 -4.19 -32.10 -29.47
CA THR A 240 -5.11 -33.25 -29.32
C THR A 240 -4.62 -34.26 -28.29
N VAL A 241 -3.34 -34.20 -27.91
CA VAL A 241 -2.70 -35.02 -26.88
C VAL A 241 -2.63 -34.20 -25.57
N PRO A 242 -2.94 -34.79 -24.40
CA PRO A 242 -2.83 -34.10 -23.12
C PRO A 242 -1.42 -33.52 -22.91
N MET A 243 -1.32 -32.23 -22.59
CA MET A 243 -0.06 -31.65 -22.14
C MET A 243 0.30 -32.19 -20.75
N PRO A 244 1.60 -32.37 -20.42
CA PRO A 244 2.00 -32.61 -19.04
C PRO A 244 1.45 -31.49 -18.14
N PRO A 245 1.15 -31.75 -16.85
CA PRO A 245 0.58 -30.78 -15.92
C PRO A 245 1.62 -29.72 -15.53
N THR A 246 2.04 -28.90 -16.50
CA THR A 246 2.62 -27.60 -16.24
C THR A 246 1.47 -26.65 -15.96
N THR A 247 1.48 -26.03 -14.78
CA THR A 247 0.44 -25.06 -14.40
C THR A 247 0.65 -23.78 -15.20
N HIS A 248 0.16 -23.76 -16.44
CA HIS A 248 0.08 -22.53 -17.22
C HIS A 248 -0.94 -21.62 -16.54
N ARG A 249 -0.56 -20.37 -16.26
CA ARG A 249 -1.45 -19.41 -15.61
C ARG A 249 -1.45 -18.07 -16.35
N HIS A 250 -2.62 -17.45 -16.42
CA HIS A 250 -2.84 -16.13 -17.01
C HIS A 250 -3.23 -15.10 -15.95
N GLY A 251 -3.09 -13.81 -16.28
CA GLY A 251 -3.51 -12.72 -15.40
C GLY A 251 -2.73 -12.64 -14.09
N GLY A 252 -1.46 -13.07 -14.12
CA GLY A 252 -0.60 -13.20 -12.95
C GLY A 252 -1.13 -14.25 -11.97
N ASP A 253 -1.14 -15.51 -12.39
CA ASP A 253 -1.47 -16.67 -11.52
C ASP A 253 -2.93 -16.83 -11.06
N ASN A 254 -3.78 -15.83 -11.29
CA ASN A 254 -5.21 -15.85 -10.99
C ASN A 254 -6.03 -16.84 -11.82
N PHE A 255 -5.63 -17.07 -13.08
CA PHE A 255 -6.40 -17.89 -14.01
C PHE A 255 -5.56 -19.09 -14.46
N PRO A 256 -5.66 -20.23 -13.77
CA PRO A 256 -4.92 -21.42 -14.13
C PRO A 256 -5.55 -22.10 -15.33
N ARG A 257 -4.73 -22.81 -16.08
CA ARG A 257 -5.14 -23.50 -17.30
C ARG A 257 -5.15 -25.01 -17.04
N PRO A 258 -6.33 -25.63 -16.92
CA PRO A 258 -6.40 -27.07 -16.75
C PRO A 258 -5.83 -27.80 -17.97
N THR A 259 -4.96 -28.79 -17.72
CA THR A 259 -4.39 -29.69 -18.73
C THR A 259 -5.21 -30.98 -18.90
N ALA A 260 -6.24 -31.19 -18.06
CA ALA A 260 -7.23 -32.26 -18.14
C ALA A 260 -8.64 -31.71 -17.85
N ALA A 261 -9.69 -32.48 -18.14
CA ALA A 261 -11.07 -32.15 -17.74
C ALA A 261 -11.21 -32.20 -16.21
N GLY A 262 -10.77 -31.14 -15.53
CA GLY A 262 -10.71 -31.09 -14.07
C GLY A 262 -10.34 -29.70 -13.56
N ASN A 263 -10.80 -29.41 -12.34
CA ASN A 263 -10.76 -28.11 -11.70
C ASN A 263 -9.33 -27.60 -11.54
N SER A 264 -9.05 -26.38 -11.98
CA SER A 264 -7.79 -25.71 -11.70
C SER A 264 -8.00 -24.58 -10.70
N THR A 265 -7.25 -24.62 -9.59
CA THR A 265 -7.36 -23.63 -8.51
C THR A 265 -6.46 -22.43 -8.78
N GLY A 266 -7.09 -21.30 -9.11
CA GLY A 266 -6.41 -20.02 -9.27
C GLY A 266 -5.97 -19.45 -7.95
N GLU A 267 -5.04 -18.50 -8.00
CA GLU A 267 -4.79 -17.65 -6.85
C GLU A 267 -6.08 -16.90 -6.44
N LYS A 268 -6.25 -16.71 -5.13
CA LYS A 268 -7.41 -16.02 -4.55
C LYS A 268 -6.98 -14.66 -4.03
N PRO A 269 -7.31 -13.57 -4.76
CA PRO A 269 -6.96 -12.21 -4.34
C PRO A 269 -7.34 -11.88 -2.89
N ASN A 270 -8.43 -12.43 -2.35
CA ASN A 270 -8.89 -12.15 -0.99
C ASN A 270 -8.14 -12.84 0.14
N THR A 271 -7.28 -13.82 -0.16
CA THR A 271 -6.50 -14.55 0.85
C THR A 271 -5.04 -14.71 0.43
N VAL A 272 -4.50 -13.74 -0.33
CA VAL A 272 -3.14 -13.82 -0.89
C VAL A 272 -2.06 -13.82 0.19
N LYS A 273 -2.33 -13.27 1.37
CA LYS A 273 -1.41 -13.32 2.52
C LYS A 273 -1.20 -14.74 3.04
N SER A 274 -2.20 -15.61 2.92
CA SER A 274 -2.13 -17.01 3.36
C SER A 274 -1.38 -17.91 2.36
N GLN A 275 -0.95 -17.39 1.20
CA GLN A 275 -0.18 -18.15 0.22
C GLN A 275 1.30 -18.18 0.64
N THR A 276 1.91 -19.38 0.61
CA THR A 276 3.17 -19.70 1.26
C THR A 276 4.36 -18.82 0.84
N THR A 277 5.17 -18.42 1.81
CA THR A 277 6.34 -17.53 1.69
C THR A 277 7.48 -18.04 0.80
N SER A 278 7.48 -19.33 0.45
CA SER A 278 8.53 -19.95 -0.37
C SER A 278 8.45 -19.61 -1.86
N SER A 279 7.31 -19.11 -2.34
CA SER A 279 7.13 -18.61 -3.71
C SER A 279 6.01 -17.56 -3.73
N PRO A 280 6.28 -16.30 -3.34
CA PRO A 280 5.26 -15.26 -3.34
C PRO A 280 4.76 -15.00 -4.77
N SER A 281 3.44 -14.92 -4.92
CA SER A 281 2.81 -14.58 -6.17
C SER A 281 2.93 -13.08 -6.47
N ILE A 282 2.54 -12.70 -7.69
CA ILE A 282 2.46 -11.30 -8.09
C ILE A 282 1.47 -10.53 -7.20
N TRP A 283 0.34 -11.15 -6.85
CA TRP A 283 -0.71 -10.49 -6.07
C TRP A 283 -0.41 -10.42 -4.58
N SER A 284 0.22 -11.45 -3.99
CA SER A 284 0.67 -11.39 -2.60
C SER A 284 1.78 -10.35 -2.43
N THR A 285 2.67 -10.22 -3.41
CA THR A 285 3.72 -9.20 -3.41
C THR A 285 3.14 -7.79 -3.56
N ALA A 286 2.19 -7.58 -4.47
CA ALA A 286 1.50 -6.30 -4.64
C ALA A 286 0.69 -5.92 -3.40
N HIS A 287 -0.01 -6.88 -2.79
CA HIS A 287 -0.78 -6.72 -1.56
C HIS A 287 0.11 -6.31 -0.39
N ALA A 288 1.21 -7.04 -0.15
CA ALA A 288 2.15 -6.72 0.91
C ALA A 288 2.75 -5.32 0.75
N ALA A 289 3.10 -4.93 -0.48
CA ALA A 289 3.64 -3.60 -0.75
C ALA A 289 2.59 -2.48 -0.52
N LEU A 290 1.32 -2.71 -0.86
CA LEU A 290 0.23 -1.77 -0.57
C LEU A 290 -0.03 -1.62 0.93
N LEU A 291 0.00 -2.72 1.70
CA LEU A 291 -0.13 -2.65 3.16
C LEU A 291 1.04 -1.89 3.79
N GLN A 292 2.27 -2.16 3.34
CA GLN A 292 3.44 -1.43 3.80
C GLN A 292 3.35 0.06 3.46
N MET A 293 2.78 0.42 2.30
CA MET A 293 2.53 1.82 1.96
C MET A 293 1.44 2.44 2.85
N ASP A 294 0.33 1.74 3.14
CA ASP A 294 -0.75 2.27 3.99
C ASP A 294 -0.25 2.56 5.41
N SER A 295 0.66 1.72 5.94
CA SER A 295 1.27 1.91 7.25
C SER A 295 2.30 3.05 7.34
N LEU A 296 2.76 3.59 6.21
CA LEU A 296 3.61 4.79 6.21
C LEU A 296 2.82 5.97 6.80
N SER A 297 3.31 6.48 7.92
CA SER A 297 2.74 7.59 8.67
C SER A 297 3.84 8.48 9.24
N ASN A 298 3.55 9.78 9.32
CA ASN A 298 4.40 10.75 9.99
C ASN A 298 4.26 10.69 11.52
N GLN A 299 3.34 9.90 12.05
CA GLN A 299 2.97 9.90 13.47
C GLN A 299 4.14 9.53 14.40
N ALA A 300 5.04 8.65 13.95
CA ALA A 300 6.26 8.31 14.70
C ALA A 300 7.22 9.49 14.93
N TYR A 301 7.03 10.59 14.19
CA TYR A 301 7.83 11.81 14.26
C TYR A 301 6.98 13.04 14.63
N SER A 302 5.68 12.84 14.81
CA SER A 302 4.78 13.90 15.24
C SER A 302 5.10 14.28 16.69
N ASN A 303 4.98 15.57 17.00
CA ASN A 303 5.24 16.11 18.33
C ASN A 303 4.09 15.80 19.32
N GLU A 304 3.62 14.55 19.36
CA GLU A 304 2.57 14.12 20.28
C GLU A 304 3.16 13.92 21.68
N SER A 305 3.13 14.98 22.49
CA SER A 305 3.23 14.91 23.95
C SER A 305 1.93 14.28 24.49
N LYS A 306 1.80 12.96 24.41
CA LYS A 306 0.60 12.26 24.93
C LYS A 306 0.62 12.04 26.44
N ASN A 307 1.78 12.18 27.09
CA ASN A 307 1.95 11.99 28.53
C ASN A 307 2.78 13.14 29.14
N ASP A 308 2.66 13.32 30.45
CA ASP A 308 3.49 14.23 31.26
C ASP A 308 4.97 13.81 31.32
N ASP A 309 5.32 12.67 30.73
CA ASP A 309 6.69 12.19 30.65
C ASP A 309 7.52 13.08 29.69
N PRO A 310 8.71 13.53 30.12
CA PRO A 310 9.55 14.35 29.26
C PRO A 310 10.01 13.54 28.05
N ASN A 311 9.76 14.08 26.85
CA ASN A 311 10.15 13.44 25.60
C ASN A 311 11.67 13.14 25.63
N PRO A 312 12.10 11.87 25.48
CA PRO A 312 13.50 11.49 25.64
C PRO A 312 14.43 12.19 24.64
N ALA A 313 13.96 12.47 23.43
CA ALA A 313 14.73 13.22 22.44
C ALA A 313 14.87 14.71 22.83
N LEU A 314 13.85 15.28 23.49
CA LEU A 314 13.94 16.64 24.03
C LEU A 314 14.90 16.69 25.23
N VAL A 315 14.87 15.69 26.11
CA VAL A 315 15.83 15.55 27.22
C VAL A 315 17.26 15.46 26.68
N GLN A 316 17.50 14.61 25.68
CA GLN A 316 18.81 14.47 25.05
C GLN A 316 19.29 15.78 24.42
N ALA A 317 18.40 16.52 23.73
CA ALA A 317 18.71 17.83 23.17
C ALA A 317 19.12 18.84 24.28
N ALA A 318 18.39 18.86 25.39
CA ALA A 318 18.72 19.71 26.54
C ALA A 318 20.09 19.37 27.14
N THR A 319 20.39 18.06 27.31
CA THR A 319 21.69 17.59 27.79
C THR A 319 22.83 18.04 26.88
N LEU A 320 22.68 17.94 25.55
CA LEU A 320 23.70 18.36 24.59
C LEU A 320 24.00 19.87 24.66
N VAL A 321 22.96 20.70 24.82
CA VAL A 321 23.11 22.16 24.99
C VAL A 321 23.81 22.49 26.30
N MET A 322 23.43 21.81 27.38
CA MET A 322 24.02 21.99 28.72
C MET A 322 25.48 21.52 28.82
N ILE A 323 25.86 20.41 28.19
CA ILE A 323 27.25 19.94 28.16
C ILE A 323 28.16 20.96 27.45
N LYS A 324 27.72 21.50 26.30
CA LYS A 324 28.47 22.56 25.60
C LYS A 324 28.65 23.82 26.45
N LYS A 325 27.69 24.14 27.33
CA LYS A 325 27.80 25.24 28.29
C LYS A 325 28.89 24.98 29.34
N ASN A 326 28.95 23.77 29.90
CA ASN A 326 29.96 23.40 30.89
C ASN A 326 31.38 23.47 30.29
N GLN A 327 31.57 22.92 29.09
CA GLN A 327 32.86 23.00 28.38
C GLN A 327 33.29 24.45 28.07
N ARG A 328 32.34 25.34 27.73
CA ARG A 328 32.63 26.78 27.51
C ARG A 328 32.92 27.55 28.81
N ARG A 329 32.43 27.09 29.96
CA ARG A 329 32.77 27.67 31.27
C ARG A 329 34.18 27.25 31.69
N GLU A 330 34.49 25.96 31.63
CA GLU A 330 35.82 25.43 31.96
C GLU A 330 36.93 26.07 31.12
N ARG A 331 36.71 26.24 29.80
CA ARG A 331 37.68 26.94 28.94
C ARG A 331 37.91 28.41 29.32
N ARG A 332 36.86 29.12 29.75
CA ARG A 332 36.98 30.52 30.19
C ARG A 332 37.70 30.64 31.52
N ASP A 333 37.43 29.73 32.46
CA ASP A 333 38.12 29.70 33.75
C ASP A 333 39.61 29.37 33.59
N TYR A 334 39.94 28.47 32.65
CA TYR A 334 41.33 28.18 32.29
C TYR A 334 42.05 29.40 31.69
N GLN A 335 41.43 30.08 30.72
CA GLN A 335 42.02 31.29 30.12
C GLN A 335 42.15 32.46 31.11
N SER A 336 41.19 32.61 32.04
CA SER A 336 41.27 33.63 33.11
C SER A 336 42.48 33.38 34.03
N LYS A 337 42.70 32.12 34.44
CA LYS A 337 43.86 31.73 35.26
C LYS A 337 45.19 31.95 34.54
N GLU A 338 45.25 31.67 33.24
CA GLU A 338 46.45 31.91 32.43
C GLU A 338 46.77 33.40 32.29
N HIS A 339 45.74 34.25 32.19
CA HIS A 339 45.93 35.70 32.09
C HIS A 339 46.40 36.31 33.41
N VAL A 340 45.86 35.86 34.56
CA VAL A 340 46.30 36.26 35.90
C VAL A 340 47.74 35.80 36.19
N SER A 341 48.14 34.64 35.70
CA SER A 341 49.52 34.15 35.83
C SER A 341 50.51 35.02 35.05
N LYS A 342 50.15 35.46 33.83
CA LYS A 342 50.98 36.32 32.97
C LYS A 342 51.08 37.78 33.43
N THR A 343 50.08 38.32 34.13
CA THR A 343 50.16 39.68 34.71
C THR A 343 50.96 39.71 36.01
N SER A 344 50.96 38.63 36.80
CA SER A 344 51.80 38.51 38.01
C SER A 344 53.30 38.45 37.71
N THR A 345 53.71 37.85 36.57
CA THR A 345 55.13 37.76 36.18
C THR A 345 55.71 39.06 35.60
N ARG A 346 54.89 40.09 35.33
CA ARG A 346 55.32 41.35 34.70
C ARG A 346 55.47 42.52 35.69
N GLY A 347 55.24 42.26 36.98
CA GLY A 347 55.32 43.26 38.06
C GLY A 347 56.52 43.12 39.00
N HIS A 348 57.56 42.39 38.59
CA HIS A 348 58.84 42.32 39.30
C HIS A 348 59.97 42.97 38.51
#